data_AF-I3D4M2-F1
#
_entry.id   AF-I3D4M2-F1
#
_cell.length_a   1.000
_cell.length_b   1.000
_cell.length_c   1.000
_cell.angle_alpha   90.00
_cell.angle_beta   90.00
_cell.angle_gamma   90.00
#
_symmetry.space_group_name_H-M   'P 1'
#
loop_
_entity.id
_entity.type
_entity.pdbx_description
1 polymer ?
#
loop_
_entity_poly.entity_id
_entity_poly.type
_entity_poly.pdbx_seq_one_letter_code
_entity_poly.pdbx_strand_id
1 'polypeptide(L)' 'MATGKTRKIDSEKLKKLQKDEKTRNDARRKAQKKGASISTDKSKLKSGKPVKLARKSPKKRVSVR' A
#
# COMPACT_ATOMS: atom_id res chain seq x y z
N MET A 1 -3.45 -4.65 -31.81
CA MET A 1 -3.42 -5.55 -30.63
C MET A 1 -4.55 -6.57 -30.77
N ALA A 2 -4.26 -7.75 -31.34
CA ALA A 2 -5.25 -8.81 -31.47
C ALA A 2 -5.53 -9.40 -30.08
N THR A 3 -6.74 -9.20 -29.56
CA THR A 3 -7.21 -9.87 -28.34
C THR A 3 -7.48 -11.33 -28.69
N GLY A 4 -6.47 -12.17 -28.45
CA GLY A 4 -6.50 -13.60 -28.76
C GLY A 4 -7.73 -14.31 -28.20
N LYS A 5 -8.23 -15.29 -28.98
CA LYS A 5 -9.35 -16.20 -28.70
C LYS A 5 -9.68 -16.32 -27.20
N THR A 6 -10.83 -15.76 -26.80
CA THR A 6 -11.40 -15.99 -25.48
C THR A 6 -11.75 -17.48 -25.35
N ARG A 7 -10.95 -18.23 -24.58
CA ARG A 7 -11.33 -19.57 -24.15
C ARG A 7 -12.63 -19.42 -23.35
N LYS A 8 -13.73 -20.01 -23.83
CA LYS A 8 -15.00 -20.01 -23.10
C LYS A 8 -14.73 -20.60 -21.71
N ILE A 9 -14.98 -19.79 -20.68
CA ILE A 9 -14.86 -20.23 -19.29
C ILE A 9 -16.17 -20.93 -18.96
N ASP A 10 -16.10 -22.17 -18.48
CA ASP A 10 -17.29 -22.89 -18.04
C ASP A 10 -17.96 -22.16 -16.87
N SER A 11 -19.29 -22.27 -16.78
CA SER A 11 -20.09 -21.56 -15.78
C SER A 11 -19.67 -21.89 -14.34
N GLU A 12 -19.24 -23.13 -14.09
CA GLU A 12 -18.73 -23.57 -12.78
C GLU A 12 -17.41 -22.89 -12.42
N LYS A 13 -16.50 -22.77 -13.40
CA LYS A 13 -15.21 -22.12 -13.24
C LYS A 13 -15.40 -20.62 -12.99
N LEU A 14 -16.36 -19.99 -13.67
CA LEU A 14 -16.73 -18.59 -13.44
C LEU A 14 -17.28 -18.39 -12.02
N LYS A 15 -18.18 -19.27 -11.55
CA LYS A 15 -18.69 -19.22 -10.16
C LYS A 15 -17.57 -19.35 -9.13
N LYS A 16 -16.60 -20.23 -9.36
CA LYS A 16 -15.44 -20.40 -8.46
C LYS A 16 -14.60 -19.11 -8.41
N LEU A 17 -14.28 -18.53 -9.55
CA LEU A 17 -13.50 -17.28 -9.62
C LEU A 17 -14.20 -16.11 -8.89
N GLN A 18 -15.52 -15.98 -9.06
CA GLN A 18 -16.30 -14.97 -8.34
C GLN A 18 -16.28 -15.16 -6.82
N LYS A 19 -16.39 -16.41 -6.35
CA LYS A 19 -16.27 -16.73 -4.91
C LYS A 19 -14.88 -16.38 -4.36
N ASP A 20 -13.83 -16.73 -5.10
CA ASP A 20 -12.45 -16.46 -4.69
C ASP A 20 -12.13 -14.96 -4.67
N GLU A 21 -12.69 -14.20 -5.60
CA GLU A 21 -12.57 -12.74 -5.63
C GLU A 21 -13.31 -12.07 -4.46
N LYS A 22 -14.53 -12.53 -4.16
CA LYS A 22 -15.28 -12.05 -2.99
C LYS A 22 -14.50 -12.25 -1.70
N THR A 23 -13.96 -13.45 -1.49
CA THR A 23 -13.13 -13.78 -0.31
C THR A 23 -11.90 -12.87 -0.21
N ARG A 24 -11.20 -12.62 -1.32
CA ARG A 24 -10.05 -11.70 -1.37
C ARG A 24 -10.43 -10.25 -1.03
N ASN A 25 -11.58 -9.79 -1.53
CA ASN A 25 -12.08 -8.45 -1.27
C ASN A 25 -12.50 -8.26 0.20
N ASP A 26 -13.16 -9.26 0.78
CA ASP A 26 -13.56 -9.24 2.19
C ASP A 26 -12.35 -9.25 3.13
N ALA A 27 -11.34 -10.08 2.83
CA ALA A 27 -10.08 -10.09 3.56
C ALA A 27 -9.37 -8.72 3.47
N ARG A 28 -9.32 -8.12 2.27
CA ARG A 28 -8.76 -6.78 2.06
C ARG A 28 -9.46 -5.72 2.91
N ARG A 29 -10.78 -5.71 2.89
CA ARG A 29 -11.59 -4.73 3.64
C ARG A 29 -11.41 -4.89 5.14
N LYS A 30 -11.35 -6.13 5.65
CA LYS A 30 -11.06 -6.41 7.06
C LYS A 30 -9.66 -5.96 7.47
N ALA A 31 -8.65 -6.19 6.65
CA ALA A 31 -7.28 -5.75 6.90
C ALA A 31 -7.18 -4.21 6.94
N GLN A 32 -7.76 -3.53 5.95
CA GLN A 32 -7.77 -2.06 5.88
C GLN A 32 -8.44 -1.42 7.11
N LYS A 33 -9.56 -1.96 7.59
CA LYS A 33 -10.22 -1.48 8.82
C LYS A 33 -9.31 -1.56 10.05
N LYS A 34 -8.39 -2.53 10.10
CA LYS A 34 -7.42 -2.70 11.18
C LYS A 34 -6.14 -1.86 10.98
N GLY A 35 -6.07 -1.02 9.94
CA GLY A 35 -4.87 -0.25 9.59
C GLY A 35 -3.75 -1.08 8.96
N ALA A 36 -4.01 -2.36 8.64
CA ALA A 36 -3.06 -3.22 7.95
C ALA A 36 -3.31 -3.14 6.43
N SER A 37 -2.33 -2.66 5.67
CA SER A 37 -2.39 -2.75 4.21
C SER A 37 -1.94 -4.15 3.77
N ILE A 38 -2.52 -4.72 2.71
CA ILE A 38 -1.99 -5.99 2.17
C ILE A 38 -0.56 -5.80 1.63
N SER A 39 -0.12 -4.55 1.39
CA SER A 39 1.25 -4.24 0.99
C SER A 39 2.26 -4.40 2.14
N THR A 40 1.83 -4.38 3.41
CA THR A 40 2.73 -4.49 4.57
C THR A 40 3.10 -5.93 4.94
N ASP A 41 2.62 -6.92 4.19
CA ASP A 41 3.19 -8.29 4.23
C ASP A 41 4.52 -8.39 3.46
N LYS A 42 4.94 -7.31 2.79
CA LYS A 42 6.30 -7.16 2.28
C LYS A 42 7.03 -6.10 3.08
N SER A 43 7.99 -6.57 3.87
CA SER A 43 8.99 -5.80 4.60
C SER A 43 8.45 -4.94 5.74
N LYS A 44 9.04 -5.14 6.92
CA LYS A 44 9.03 -4.20 8.03
C LYS A 44 9.54 -2.85 7.51
N LEU A 45 8.66 -1.97 7.02
CA LEU A 45 9.02 -0.58 6.80
C LEU A 45 9.42 -0.07 8.17
N LYS A 46 10.71 0.22 8.36
CA LYS A 46 11.20 0.83 9.59
C LYS A 46 10.45 2.15 9.73
N SER A 47 9.44 2.18 10.60
CA SER A 47 8.62 3.36 10.91
C SER A 47 9.36 4.37 11.80
N GLY A 48 10.69 4.40 11.69
CA GLY A 48 11.49 5.45 12.32
C GLY A 48 11.38 6.70 11.48
N LYS A 49 10.64 7.70 11.97
CA LYS A 49 10.75 9.07 11.45
C LYS A 49 12.26 9.40 11.40
N PRO A 50 12.82 9.89 10.27
CA PRO A 50 14.22 10.26 10.25
C PRO A 50 14.46 11.29 11.36
N VAL A 51 15.47 11.05 12.21
CA VAL A 51 15.85 11.97 13.28
C VAL A 51 16.21 13.30 12.62
N LYS A 52 15.33 14.29 12.73
CA LYS A 52 15.61 15.65 12.25
C LYS A 52 16.68 16.24 13.17
N LEU A 53 17.92 16.32 12.67
CA LEU A 53 18.99 17.03 13.37
C LEU A 53 18.56 18.49 13.60
N ALA A 54 18.71 18.98 14.82
CA ALA A 54 18.41 20.36 15.16
C ALA A 54 19.28 21.29 14.29
N ARG A 55 18.64 22.23 13.58
CA ARG A 55 19.37 23.29 12.87
C ARG A 55 20.13 24.10 13.91
N LYS A 56 21.45 24.25 13.75
CA LYS A 56 22.25 25.13 14.62
C LYS A 56 21.62 26.52 14.58
N SER A 57 21.47 27.15 15.74
CA SER A 57 20.95 28.52 15.82
C SER A 57 21.83 29.43 14.96
N PRO A 58 21.24 30.28 14.09
CA PRO A 58 22.03 31.25 13.34
C PRO A 58 22.68 32.22 14.33
N LYS A 59 24.00 32.41 14.23
CA LYS A 59 24.71 33.45 14.99
C LYS A 59 24.05 34.80 14.66
N LYS A 60 23.61 35.54 15.69
CA LYS A 60 23.14 36.92 15.54
C LYS A 60 24.23 37.73 14.84
N ARG A 61 23.92 38.37 13.70
CA ARG A 61 24.83 39.31 13.06
C ARG A 61 24.87 40.56 13.92
N VAL A 62 26.08 40.99 14.31
CA VAL A 62 26.29 42.23 15.04
C VAL A 62 25.92 43.39 14.10
N SER A 63 25.02 44.26 14.54
CA SER A 63 24.73 45.50 13.81
C SER A 63 25.97 46.39 13.90
N VAL A 64 26.60 46.66 12.76
CA VAL A 64 27.61 47.73 12.67
C VAL A 64 26.83 49.04 12.74
N ARG A 65 27.16 49.87 13.75
CA ARG A 65 26.61 51.23 13.90
C ARG A 65 27.25 52.16 12.90
#